data_AF-A0A8T7BSX2-F1
#
_entry.id   AF-A0A8T7BSX2-F1
#
_cell.length_a   1.000
_cell.length_b   1.000
_cell.length_c   1.000
_cell.angle_alpha   90.00
_cell.angle_beta   90.00
_cell.angle_gamma   90.00
#
_symmetry.space_group_name_H-M   'P 1'
#
loop_
_entity.id
_entity.type
_entity.pdbx_description
1 polymer ?
#
loop_
_entity_poly.entity_id
_entity_poly.type
_entity_poly.pdbx_seq_one_letter_code
_entity_poly.pdbx_strand_id
1 'polypeptide(L)' 'TMLIQGQAMDHVAMSDFVTSLTRQPDIENVRIVSSRLNRGGQVKLVDFSLEIIVVGNIGRV' A
#
# COMPACT_ATOMS: atom_id res chain seq x y z
N THR A 1 1.76 -4.49 -12.93
CA THR A 1 1.69 -3.67 -11.70
C THR A 1 0.24 -3.48 -11.33
N MET A 2 -0.06 -3.31 -10.03
CA MET A 2 -1.41 -3.12 -9.50
C MET A 2 -1.45 -1.83 -8.69
N LEU A 3 -2.55 -1.07 -8.77
CA LEU A 3 -2.78 0.11 -7.94
C LEU A 3 -3.81 -0.21 -6.87
N ILE A 4 -3.49 0.11 -5.62
CA ILE A 4 -4.39 0.00 -4.48
C ILE A 4 -4.64 1.38 -3.89
N GLN A 5 -5.89 1.64 -3.52
CA GLN A 5 -6.31 2.83 -2.78
C GLN A 5 -6.90 2.37 -1.44
N GLY A 6 -6.60 3.09 -0.37
CA GLY A 6 -7.05 2.72 0.96
C GLY A 6 -6.99 3.86 1.96
N GLN A 7 -7.47 3.57 3.16
CA GLN A 7 -7.47 4.50 4.28
C GLN A 7 -6.86 3.81 5.50
N ALA A 8 -6.04 4.55 6.25
CA ALA A 8 -5.47 4.11 7.53
C ALA A 8 -5.85 5.11 8.64
N MET A 9 -5.87 4.65 9.89
CA MET A 9 -6.12 5.54 11.04
C MET A 9 -5.01 6.60 11.20
N ASP A 10 -3.77 6.25 10.88
CA ASP A 10 -2.63 7.14 10.91
C ASP A 10 -1.50 6.62 9.98
N HIS A 11 -0.39 7.34 9.96
CA HIS A 11 0.78 6.95 9.17
C HIS A 11 1.50 5.72 9.74
N VAL A 12 1.34 5.39 11.03
CA VAL A 12 1.95 4.20 11.63
C VAL A 12 1.24 2.95 11.10
N ALA A 13 -0.09 2.91 11.19
CA ALA A 13 -0.90 1.83 10.63
C ALA A 13 -0.70 1.68 9.11
N MET A 14 -0.58 2.79 8.37
CA MET A 14 -0.23 2.74 6.94
C MET A 14 1.16 2.12 6.71
N SER A 15 2.15 2.49 7.52
CA SER A 15 3.52 1.98 7.40
C SER A 15 3.62 0.50 7.75
N ASP A 16 2.88 0.04 8.76
CA ASP A 16 2.78 -1.36 9.14
C ASP A 16 2.14 -2.19 8.02
N PHE A 17 1.08 -1.67 7.40
CA PHE A 17 0.46 -2.29 6.24
C PHE A 17 1.45 -2.42 5.06
N VAL A 18 2.14 -1.35 4.69
CA VAL A 18 3.16 -1.39 3.62
C VAL A 18 4.28 -2.38 3.97
N THR A 19 4.72 -2.41 5.22
CA THR A 19 5.74 -3.35 5.69
C THR A 19 5.27 -4.80 5.62
N SER A 20 3.99 -5.07 5.88
CA SER A 20 3.42 -6.41 5.73
C SER A 20 3.36 -6.87 4.27
N LEU A 21 3.15 -5.94 3.33
CA LEU A 21 3.14 -6.21 1.89
C LEU A 21 4.55 -6.52 1.39
N THR A 22 5.56 -5.76 1.80
CA THR A 22 6.97 -6.01 1.37
C THR A 22 7.55 -7.32 1.89
N ARG A 23 6.89 -7.98 2.85
CA ARG A 23 7.26 -9.30 3.37
C ARG A 23 6.58 -10.46 2.62
N GLN A 24 5.64 -10.18 1.71
CA GLN A 24 4.98 -11.24 0.94
C GLN A 24 5.94 -11.77 -0.13
N PRO A 25 6.09 -13.10 -0.27
CA PRO A 25 7.04 -13.70 -1.22
C PRO A 25 6.72 -13.37 -2.68
N ASP A 26 5.45 -13.13 -2.99
CA ASP A 26 4.98 -12.82 -4.33
C ASP A 26 5.05 -11.33 -4.66
N ILE A 27 5.39 -10.47 -3.69
CA ILE A 27 5.50 -9.02 -3.90
C ILE A 27 6.96 -8.67 -4.15
N GLU A 28 7.24 -8.19 -5.35
CA GLU A 28 8.57 -7.72 -5.75
C GLU A 28 8.86 -6.33 -5.17
N ASN A 29 7.86 -5.43 -5.23
CA ASN A 29 8.03 -4.05 -4.80
C ASN A 29 6.69 -3.40 -4.41
N VAL A 30 6.76 -2.44 -3.48
CA VAL A 30 5.64 -1.58 -3.09
C VAL A 30 6.12 -0.14 -3.10
N ARG A 31 5.45 0.71 -3.89
CA ARG A 31 5.72 2.14 -3.99
C ARG A 31 4.53 2.95 -3.50
N ILE A 32 4.77 3.89 -2.61
CA ILE A 32 3.75 4.87 -2.19
C ILE A 32 3.62 5.92 -3.29
N VAL A 33 2.46 5.99 -3.94
CA VAL A 33 2.16 6.98 -4.99
C VAL A 33 1.72 8.29 -4.36
N SER A 34 0.86 8.22 -3.34
CA SER A 34 0.40 9.38 -2.59
C SER A 34 -0.02 8.98 -1.18
N SER A 35 0.20 9.85 -0.21
CA SER A 35 -0.46 9.79 1.09
C SER A 35 -0.93 11.19 1.47
N ARG A 36 -2.14 11.29 2.02
CA ARG A 36 -2.73 12.55 2.44
C ARG A 36 -3.46 12.35 3.74
N LEU A 37 -3.14 13.20 4.71
CA LEU A 37 -3.89 13.29 5.95
C LEU A 37 -5.23 13.99 5.68
N ASN A 38 -6.33 13.26 5.85
CA ASN A 38 -7.68 13.77 5.75
C ASN A 38 -8.18 14.17 7.14
N ARG A 39 -8.39 15.48 7.32
CA ARG A 39 -8.92 16.07 8.55
C ARG A 39 -10.36 16.57 8.38
N GLY A 40 -11.04 16.17 7.30
CA GLY A 40 -12.34 16.71 6.91
C GLY A 40 -13.55 16.18 7.70
N GLY A 41 -13.35 15.25 8.64
CA GLY A 41 -14.43 14.66 9.46
C GLY A 41 -14.05 14.51 10.94
N GLN A 42 -14.93 13.89 11.73
CA GLN A 42 -14.69 13.62 13.15
C GLN A 42 -13.51 12.66 13.42
N VAL A 43 -13.09 11.91 12.39
CA VAL A 43 -11.97 10.95 12.47
C VAL A 43 -10.85 11.42 11.55
N LYS A 44 -9.64 11.48 12.09
CA LYS A 44 -8.41 11.77 11.36
C LYS A 44 -7.98 10.49 10.66
N LEU A 45 -7.99 10.48 9.32
CA LEU A 45 -7.59 9.33 8.51
C LEU A 45 -6.45 9.72 7.57
N VAL A 46 -5.70 8.73 7.11
CA VAL A 46 -4.69 8.88 6.06
C VAL A 46 -5.20 8.15 4.83
N ASP A 47 -5.58 8.93 3.81
CA ASP A 47 -5.88 8.41 2.47
C ASP A 47 -4.55 8.10 1.78
N PHE A 48 -4.42 6.92 1.18
CA PHE A 48 -3.20 6.52 0.50
C PHE A 48 -3.46 5.79 -0.82
N SER A 49 -2.47 5.85 -1.70
CA SER A 49 -2.41 5.04 -2.92
C SER A 49 -1.05 4.37 -3.04
N LEU A 50 -1.06 3.07 -3.31
CA LEU A 50 0.12 2.23 -3.50
C LEU A 50 0.15 1.67 -4.90
N GLU A 51 1.34 1.58 -5.47
CA GLU A 51 1.64 0.76 -6.63
C GLU A 51 2.38 -0.49 -6.15
N ILE A 52 1.87 -1.66 -6.53
CA ILE A 52 2.42 -2.96 -6.15
C ILE A 52 2.91 -3.67 -7.41
N ILE A 53 4.16 -4.12 -7.36
CA ILE A 53 4.78 -4.98 -8.35
C ILE A 53 4.78 -6.39 -7.78
N VAL A 54 4.14 -7.31 -8.49
CA VAL A 54 4.03 -8.72 -8.10
C VAL A 54 5.00 -9.51 -8.99
N VAL A 55 5.72 -10.46 -8.40
CA VAL A 55 6.59 -11.38 -9.12
C VAL A 55 5.73 -12.22 -10.06
N GLY A 56 5.75 -11.88 -11.35
CA GLY A 56 5.05 -12.64 -12.37
C GLY A 56 5.81 -13.93 -12.68
N ASN A 57 5.39 -15.06 -12.12
CA ASN A 57 5.72 -16.37 -12.70
C ASN A 57 4.90 -16.56 -13.98
N ILE A 58 5.22 -15.79 -15.02
CA ILE A 58 4.72 -16.06 -16.37
C ILE A 58 5.68 -17.09 -16.99
N GLY A 59 5.34 -18.37 -16.81
CA GLY A 59 5.80 -19.48 -17.64
C GLY A 59 7.26 -19.91 -17.51
N ARG A 60 7.54 -20.84 -16.60
CA ARG A 60 8.52 -21.92 -16.88
C ARG A 60 7.69 -23.16 -17.24
N VAL A 61 7.47 -23.35 -18.54
CA VAL A 61 7.02 -24.62 -19.15
C VAL A 61 8.18 -25.15 -19.97
#